data_AF-A0AAD6RBI2-F1
#
_entry.id   AF-A0AAD6RBI2-F1
#
_cell.length_a   1.000
_cell.length_b   1.000
_cell.length_c   1.000
_cell.angle_alpha   90.00
_cell.angle_beta   90.00
_cell.angle_gamma   90.00
#
_symmetry.space_group_name_H-M   'P 1'
#
loop_
_entity.id
_entity.type
_entity.pdbx_description
1 polymer ?
#
loop_
_entity_poly.entity_id
_entity_poly.type
_entity_poly.pdbx_seq_one_letter_code
_entity_poly.pdbx_strand_id
1 'polypeptide(L)'
;MWSFKVALAQMEYQLPRLTRMWSHLERQAGGRVKGMGEKQIEVDKRILRTQIGVLKKELESVRKHRKQYRNRRTSVPVPVVSLVGYTNAGKSTLLNQLTGADVLAEDRLFATLDPTTRRVQIKNGNEFLLTDTVGFIQKLPTTLVSPSLL
;
A
#
# COMPACT_ATOMS: atom_id res chain seq x y z
N MET A 1 0.35 1.40 -1.74
CA MET A 1 1.64 1.25 -2.47
C MET A 1 2.83 1.85 -1.73
N TRP A 2 2.74 3.11 -1.25
CA TRP A 2 3.82 3.72 -0.47
C TRP A 2 4.07 2.98 0.85
N SER A 3 3.01 2.68 1.63
CA SER A 3 3.13 1.88 2.86
C SER A 3 3.78 0.50 2.63
N PHE A 4 3.42 -0.20 1.55
CA PHE A 4 3.97 -1.52 1.23
C PHE A 4 5.45 -1.48 0.83
N LYS A 5 5.85 -0.49 0.00
CA LYS A 5 7.26 -0.32 -0.39
C LYS A 5 8.13 0.04 0.81
N VAL A 6 7.60 0.83 1.73
CA VAL A 6 8.32 1.24 2.93
C VAL A 6 8.44 0.08 3.91
N ALA A 7 7.35 -0.64 4.18
CA ALA A 7 7.39 -1.84 5.02
C ALA A 7 8.38 -2.87 4.45
N LEU A 8 8.36 -3.07 3.12
CA LEU A 8 9.33 -3.91 2.43
C LEU A 8 10.77 -3.43 2.64
N ALA A 9 11.04 -2.14 2.44
CA ALA A 9 12.38 -1.56 2.63
C ALA A 9 12.86 -1.70 4.09
N GLN A 10 11.97 -1.53 5.07
CA GLN A 10 12.28 -1.70 6.48
C GLN A 10 12.63 -3.16 6.80
N MET A 11 11.87 -4.13 6.29
CA MET A 11 12.15 -5.56 6.47
C MET A 11 13.46 -5.97 5.76
N GLU A 12 13.70 -5.49 4.54
CA GLU A 12 14.96 -5.75 3.80
C GLU A 12 16.18 -5.14 4.52
N TYR A 13 16.02 -3.99 5.18
CA TYR A 13 17.05 -3.37 6.00
C TYR A 13 17.33 -4.10 7.32
N GLN A 14 16.29 -4.65 7.95
CA GLN A 14 16.41 -5.41 9.21
C GLN A 14 17.05 -6.80 9.01
N LEU A 15 16.76 -7.46 7.88
CA LEU A 15 17.19 -8.83 7.59
C LEU A 15 18.71 -9.09 7.78
N PRO A 16 19.65 -8.27 7.24
CA PRO A 16 21.08 -8.46 7.46
C PRO A 16 21.54 -8.07 8.88
N ARG A 17 20.73 -7.34 9.64
CA ARG A 17 21.12 -6.77 10.94
C ARG A 17 20.66 -7.61 12.14
N LEU A 18 19.69 -8.50 11.95
CA LEU A 18 19.21 -9.43 12.97
C LEU A 18 20.34 -10.16 13.70
N THR A 19 21.37 -10.62 12.96
CA THR A 19 22.53 -11.32 13.55
C THR A 19 23.28 -10.46 14.57
N ARG A 20 23.46 -9.15 14.31
CA ARG A 20 24.18 -8.23 15.22
C ARG A 20 23.34 -7.80 16.43
N MET A 21 22.02 -7.81 16.28
CA MET A 21 21.10 -7.47 17.35
C MET A 21 21.01 -8.61 18.38
N TRP A 22 20.96 -9.84 17.89
CA TRP A 22 21.00 -11.04 18.73
C TRP A 22 22.33 -11.23 19.46
N SER A 23 23.48 -10.89 18.83
CA SER A 23 24.77 -10.94 19.52
C SER A 23 24.88 -9.93 20.68
N HIS A 24 24.19 -8.79 20.60
CA HIS A 24 24.06 -7.87 21.74
C HIS A 24 23.18 -8.44 22.86
N LEU A 25 22.08 -9.11 22.51
CA LEU A 25 21.16 -9.73 23.48
C LEU A 25 21.81 -10.88 24.25
N GLU A 26 22.57 -11.76 23.57
CA GLU A 26 23.31 -12.83 24.24
C GLU A 26 24.33 -12.29 25.25
N ARG A 27 24.96 -11.15 24.92
CA ARG A 27 25.94 -10.48 25.77
C ARG A 27 25.29 -9.77 26.97
N GLN A 28 24.13 -9.14 26.79
CA GLN A 28 23.34 -8.57 27.89
C GLN A 28 22.77 -9.64 28.84
N ALA A 29 22.40 -10.81 28.31
CA ALA A 29 21.92 -11.92 29.10
C ALA A 29 23.04 -12.72 29.83
N GLY A 30 24.27 -12.20 29.85
CA GLY A 30 25.41 -12.79 30.57
C GLY A 30 25.83 -14.16 30.03
N GLY A 31 25.54 -14.47 28.76
CA GLY A 31 25.88 -15.78 28.17
C GLY A 31 24.99 -16.95 28.60
N ARG A 32 23.94 -16.73 29.40
CA ARG A 32 22.98 -17.79 29.80
C ARG A 32 22.20 -18.40 28.63
N VAL A 33 22.18 -17.73 27.48
CA VAL A 33 21.40 -18.11 26.27
C VAL A 33 22.31 -18.65 25.16
N LYS A 34 23.56 -18.97 25.48
CA LYS A 34 24.60 -19.41 24.53
C LYS A 34 24.14 -20.63 23.74
N GLY A 35 24.03 -20.50 22.42
CA GLY A 35 23.61 -21.57 21.49
C GLY A 35 22.11 -21.57 21.13
N MET A 36 21.27 -20.82 21.85
CA MET A 36 19.87 -20.59 21.47
C MET A 36 19.74 -19.50 20.40
N GLY A 37 20.68 -18.55 20.36
CA GLY A 37 20.66 -17.42 19.43
C GLY A 37 20.74 -17.80 17.96
N GLU A 38 21.56 -18.78 17.58
CA GLU A 38 21.71 -19.17 16.17
C GLU A 38 20.42 -19.75 15.57
N LYS A 39 19.77 -20.67 16.29
CA LYS A 39 18.47 -21.23 15.88
C LYS A 39 17.38 -20.16 15.83
N GLN A 40 17.34 -19.27 16.81
CA GLN A 40 16.33 -18.20 16.84
C GLN A 40 16.55 -17.16 15.73
N ILE A 41 17.81 -16.78 15.44
CA ILE A 41 18.16 -15.91 14.31
C ILE A 41 17.69 -16.54 12.98
N GLU A 42 17.87 -17.85 12.81
CA GLU A 42 17.44 -18.55 11.61
C GLU A 42 15.92 -18.54 11.44
N VAL A 43 15.19 -18.79 12.53
CA VAL A 43 13.71 -18.72 12.57
C VAL A 43 13.23 -17.31 12.25
N ASP A 44 13.78 -16.28 12.90
CA ASP A 44 13.39 -14.88 12.67
C ASP A 44 13.67 -14.44 11.23
N LYS A 45 14.83 -14.82 10.68
CA LYS A 45 15.17 -14.58 9.26
C LYS A 45 14.19 -15.29 8.34
N ARG A 46 13.76 -16.52 8.67
CA ARG A 46 12.77 -17.26 7.88
C ARG A 46 11.41 -16.55 7.90
N ILE A 47 10.94 -16.10 9.07
CA ILE A 47 9.69 -15.33 9.20
C ILE A 47 9.74 -14.04 8.38
N LEU A 48 10.80 -13.24 8.51
CA LEU A 48 10.96 -12.01 7.73
C LEU A 48 11.00 -12.26 6.22
N ARG A 49 11.72 -13.30 5.77
CA ARG A 49 11.74 -13.66 4.33
C ARG A 49 10.37 -14.03 3.81
N THR A 50 9.58 -14.76 4.58
CA THR A 50 8.19 -15.09 4.22
C THR A 50 7.35 -13.83 4.09
N GLN A 51 7.41 -12.92 5.06
CA GLN A 51 6.67 -11.64 5.04
C GLN A 51 7.09 -10.76 3.85
N ILE A 52 8.40 -10.65 3.57
CA ILE A 52 8.93 -9.98 2.38
C ILE A 52 8.36 -10.59 1.09
N GLY A 53 8.29 -11.92 1.02
CA GLY A 53 7.74 -12.64 -0.14
C GLY A 53 6.27 -12.32 -0.38
N VAL A 54 5.46 -12.28 0.68
CA VAL A 54 4.03 -11.87 0.61
C VAL A 54 3.91 -10.43 0.11
N LEU A 55 4.65 -9.50 0.73
CA LEU A 55 4.65 -8.08 0.34
C LEU A 55 5.06 -7.84 -1.12
N LYS A 56 6.06 -8.59 -1.62
CA LYS A 56 6.49 -8.51 -3.03
C LYS A 56 5.39 -8.99 -3.98
N LYS A 57 4.69 -10.08 -3.65
CA LYS A 57 3.56 -10.59 -4.45
C LYS A 57 2.40 -9.58 -4.50
N GLU A 58 2.06 -8.99 -3.37
CA GLU A 58 1.04 -7.94 -3.29
C GLU A 58 1.44 -6.71 -4.12
N LEU A 59 2.69 -6.28 -4.03
CA LEU A 59 3.20 -5.13 -4.80
C LEU A 59 3.13 -5.40 -6.32
N GLU A 60 3.47 -6.61 -6.75
CA GLU A 60 3.34 -7.03 -8.16
C GLU A 60 1.88 -7.07 -8.63
N SER A 61 0.96 -7.54 -7.80
CA SER A 61 -0.47 -7.45 -8.09
C SER A 61 -0.89 -5.99 -8.34
N VAL A 62 -0.57 -5.09 -7.40
CA VAL A 62 -0.90 -3.66 -7.53
C VAL A 62 -0.27 -3.05 -8.81
N ARG A 63 0.96 -3.44 -9.18
CA ARG A 63 1.60 -3.01 -10.43
C ARG A 63 0.85 -3.49 -11.67
N LYS A 64 0.45 -4.77 -11.72
CA LYS A 64 -0.35 -5.34 -12.82
C LYS A 64 -1.68 -4.62 -12.98
N HIS A 65 -2.41 -4.40 -11.88
CA HIS A 65 -3.66 -3.64 -11.88
C HIS A 65 -3.45 -2.24 -12.46
N ARG A 66 -2.42 -1.50 -12.02
CA ARG A 66 -2.12 -0.16 -12.59
C ARG A 66 -1.80 -0.19 -14.08
N LYS A 67 -1.12 -1.21 -14.58
CA LYS A 67 -0.83 -1.37 -16.01
C LYS A 67 -2.12 -1.56 -16.80
N GLN A 68 -3.03 -2.41 -16.31
CA GLN A 68 -4.36 -2.60 -16.92
C GLN A 68 -5.18 -1.31 -16.94
N TYR A 69 -5.18 -0.55 -15.83
CA TYR A 69 -5.86 0.75 -15.77
C TYR A 69 -5.29 1.77 -16.76
N ARG A 70 -3.96 1.85 -16.87
CA ARG A 70 -3.31 2.75 -17.83
C ARG A 70 -3.68 2.37 -19.28
N ASN A 71 -3.63 1.08 -19.60
CA ASN A 71 -4.01 0.59 -20.92
C ASN A 71 -5.48 0.90 -21.26
N ARG A 72 -6.39 0.77 -20.29
CA ARG A 72 -7.80 1.18 -20.46
C ARG A 72 -7.96 2.68 -20.73
N ARG A 73 -7.12 3.55 -20.14
CA ARG A 73 -7.15 4.99 -20.46
C ARG A 73 -6.72 5.28 -21.89
N THR A 74 -5.78 4.52 -22.44
CA THR A 74 -5.30 4.72 -23.81
C THR A 74 -6.20 4.10 -24.87
N SER A 75 -7.02 3.10 -24.50
CA SER A 75 -7.81 2.31 -25.45
C SER A 75 -9.27 2.74 -25.60
N VAL A 76 -9.74 3.74 -24.84
CA VAL A 76 -11.16 4.13 -24.82
C VAL A 76 -11.30 5.60 -25.26
N PRO A 77 -12.18 5.94 -26.22
CA PRO A 77 -12.42 7.31 -26.68
C PRO A 77 -13.23 8.17 -25.69
N VAL A 78 -13.49 7.65 -24.49
CA VAL A 78 -14.32 8.28 -23.45
C VAL A 78 -13.39 8.87 -22.39
N PRO A 79 -13.54 10.16 -22.02
CA PRO A 79 -12.70 10.79 -21.01
C PRO A 79 -12.68 10.02 -19.68
N VAL A 80 -11.50 9.93 -19.06
CA VAL A 80 -11.32 9.28 -17.76
C VAL A 80 -10.91 10.32 -16.71
N VAL A 81 -11.72 10.46 -15.67
CA VAL A 81 -11.54 11.36 -14.54
C VAL A 81 -11.22 10.55 -13.28
N SER A 82 -10.35 11.03 -12.41
CA SER A 82 -10.00 10.34 -11.17
C SER A 82 -10.07 11.27 -9.97
N LEU A 83 -10.74 10.81 -8.90
CA LEU A 83 -10.82 11.51 -7.62
C LEU A 83 -9.56 11.21 -6.81
N VAL A 84 -8.85 12.25 -6.39
CA VAL A 84 -7.63 12.18 -5.58
C VAL A 84 -7.76 13.09 -4.37
N GLY A 85 -7.24 12.67 -3.22
CA GLY A 85 -7.39 13.39 -1.96
C GLY A 85 -7.19 12.48 -0.75
N TYR A 86 -7.22 13.04 0.45
CA TYR A 86 -7.03 12.30 1.69
C TYR A 86 -8.13 11.25 1.93
N THR A 87 -7.84 10.26 2.76
CA THR A 87 -8.86 9.40 3.36
C THR A 87 -9.89 10.28 4.06
N ASN A 88 -11.16 9.89 3.94
CA ASN A 88 -12.28 10.64 4.48
C ASN A 88 -12.53 12.05 3.90
N ALA A 89 -11.95 12.37 2.74
CA ALA A 89 -12.24 13.62 2.03
C ALA A 89 -13.56 13.59 1.22
N GLY A 90 -14.44 12.60 1.44
CA GLY A 90 -15.70 12.47 0.71
C GLY A 90 -15.60 12.01 -0.75
N LYS A 91 -14.47 11.43 -1.18
CA LYS A 91 -14.27 10.98 -2.58
C LYS A 91 -15.31 9.93 -3.02
N SER A 92 -15.54 8.91 -2.20
CA SER A 92 -16.52 7.85 -2.48
C SER A 92 -17.95 8.40 -2.46
N THR A 93 -18.24 9.32 -1.54
CA THR A 93 -19.52 10.05 -1.51
C THR A 93 -19.76 10.83 -2.80
N LEU A 94 -18.76 11.56 -3.29
CA LEU A 94 -18.85 12.29 -4.56
C LEU A 94 -19.02 11.34 -5.75
N LEU A 95 -18.33 10.20 -5.77
CA LEU A 95 -18.53 9.19 -6.80
C LEU A 95 -19.98 8.67 -6.77
N ASN A 96 -20.52 8.34 -5.60
CA ASN A 96 -21.90 7.88 -5.48
C ASN A 96 -22.90 8.93 -5.95
N GLN A 97 -22.74 10.19 -5.55
CA GLN A 97 -23.62 11.28 -5.99
C GLN A 97 -23.60 11.49 -7.51
N LEU A 98 -22.44 11.38 -8.14
CA LEU A 98 -22.30 11.59 -9.59
C LEU A 98 -22.74 10.37 -10.42
N THR A 99 -22.76 9.17 -9.83
CA THR A 99 -22.98 7.92 -10.58
C THR A 99 -24.25 7.17 -10.16
N GLY A 100 -24.88 7.54 -9.05
CA GLY A 100 -25.94 6.76 -8.41
C GLY A 100 -25.47 5.41 -7.87
N ALA A 101 -24.16 5.18 -7.77
CA ALA A 101 -23.62 3.94 -7.24
C ALA A 101 -23.74 3.88 -5.71
N ASP A 102 -23.74 2.66 -5.18
CA ASP A 102 -23.69 2.39 -3.74
C ASP A 102 -22.29 1.88 -3.35
N VAL A 103 -21.28 2.73 -3.52
CA VAL A 103 -19.93 2.42 -3.05
C VAL A 103 -19.86 2.74 -1.56
N LEU A 104 -19.30 1.83 -0.76
CA LEU A 104 -19.14 2.03 0.67
C LEU A 104 -18.37 3.33 0.96
N ALA A 105 -19.06 4.30 1.58
CA ALA A 105 -18.51 5.59 1.95
C ALA A 105 -18.63 5.75 3.47
N GLU A 106 -17.72 5.12 4.21
CA GLU A 106 -17.67 5.23 5.68
C GLU A 106 -16.58 6.23 6.12
N ASP A 107 -16.79 6.90 7.25
CA ASP A 107 -15.81 7.75 7.96
C ASP A 107 -14.68 6.91 8.60
N ARG A 108 -14.01 6.08 7.81
CA ARG A 108 -12.92 5.22 8.25
C ARG A 108 -11.69 5.38 7.37
N LEU A 109 -10.52 5.25 7.99
CA LEU A 109 -9.27 5.09 7.25
C LEU A 109 -9.43 3.86 6.33
N PHE A 110 -9.06 4.01 5.07
CA PHE A 110 -9.17 2.97 4.04
C PHE A 110 -10.58 2.59 3.56
N ALA A 111 -11.59 3.46 3.69
CA ALA A 111 -12.92 3.21 3.10
C ALA A 111 -12.88 2.75 1.63
N THR A 112 -11.92 3.26 0.84
CA THR A 112 -11.62 2.78 -0.52
C THR A 112 -10.25 2.11 -0.55
N LEU A 113 -10.20 0.77 -0.59
CA LEU A 113 -8.96 -0.01 -0.73
C LEU A 113 -8.63 -0.32 -2.20
N ASP A 114 -9.65 -0.60 -3.00
CA ASP A 114 -9.53 -0.86 -4.43
C ASP A 114 -10.14 0.30 -5.23
N PRO A 115 -9.47 0.78 -6.30
CA PRO A 115 -10.02 1.84 -7.11
C PRO A 115 -11.33 1.39 -7.78
N THR A 116 -12.37 2.21 -7.67
CA THR A 116 -13.69 1.90 -8.21
C THR A 116 -14.01 2.83 -9.36
N THR A 117 -14.26 2.28 -10.56
CA THR A 117 -14.64 3.06 -11.74
C THR A 117 -16.12 2.91 -12.06
N ARG A 118 -16.77 4.03 -12.37
CA ARG A 118 -18.17 4.11 -12.80
C ARG A 118 -18.31 5.06 -13.99
N ARG A 119 -19.35 4.84 -14.79
CA ARG A 119 -19.69 5.72 -15.91
C ARG A 119 -20.62 6.83 -15.39
N VAL A 120 -20.35 8.06 -15.78
CA VAL A 120 -21.17 9.23 -15.48
C VAL A 120 -21.72 9.77 -16.80
N GLN A 121 -23.03 9.99 -16.86
CA GLN A 121 -23.66 10.68 -17.97
C GLN A 121 -23.89 12.15 -17.61
N ILE A 122 -23.56 13.05 -18.54
CA ILE A 122 -23.81 14.48 -18.44
C ILE A 122 -25.11 14.78 -19.21
N LYS A 123 -25.87 15.78 -18.76
CA LYS A 123 -27.14 16.21 -19.37
C LYS A 123 -27.06 16.47 -20.89
N ASN A 124 -25.87 16.74 -21.41
CA ASN A 124 -25.62 17.08 -22.81
C ASN A 124 -25.39 15.83 -23.69
N GLY A 125 -25.60 14.61 -23.16
CA GLY A 125 -25.40 13.34 -23.88
C GLY A 125 -23.97 12.79 -23.84
N ASN A 126 -23.02 13.56 -23.34
CA ASN A 126 -21.63 13.12 -23.16
C ASN A 126 -21.47 12.22 -21.92
N GLU A 127 -20.50 11.32 -21.97
CA GLU A 127 -20.15 10.44 -20.86
C GLU A 127 -18.67 10.54 -20.50
N PHE A 128 -18.36 10.21 -19.26
CA PHE A 128 -16.98 10.01 -18.80
C PHE A 128 -16.92 8.86 -17.79
N LEU A 129 -15.74 8.30 -17.61
CA LEU A 129 -15.46 7.33 -16.57
C LEU A 129 -14.88 8.05 -15.34
N LEU A 130 -15.55 7.93 -14.20
CA LEU A 130 -15.09 8.45 -12.92
C LEU A 130 -14.49 7.31 -12.09
N THR A 131 -13.25 7.47 -11.64
CA THR A 131 -12.57 6.52 -10.76
C THR A 131 -12.36 7.11 -9.38
N ASP A 132 -12.93 6.49 -8.34
CA ASP A 132 -12.53 6.72 -6.95
C ASP A 132 -11.23 5.96 -6.67
N THR A 133 -10.27 6.64 -6.04
CA THR A 133 -8.94 6.10 -5.77
C THR A 133 -8.68 6.01 -4.28
N VAL A 134 -7.66 5.22 -3.92
CA VAL A 134 -7.22 5.10 -2.53
C VAL A 134 -6.80 6.46 -2.00
N GLY A 135 -7.39 6.86 -0.87
CA GLY A 135 -7.10 8.15 -0.24
C GLY A 135 -5.67 8.25 0.31
N PHE A 136 -5.08 9.45 0.27
CA PHE A 136 -3.85 9.75 0.98
C PHE A 136 -4.07 9.66 2.49
N ILE A 137 -3.09 9.16 3.24
CA ILE A 137 -3.16 9.11 4.71
C ILE A 137 -2.39 10.31 5.25
N GLN A 138 -3.03 11.12 6.10
CA GLN A 138 -2.32 12.16 6.85
C GLN A 138 -1.47 11.53 7.95
N LYS A 139 -0.25 12.05 8.16
CA LYS A 139 0.74 11.54 9.12
C LYS A 139 1.12 10.08 8.87
N LEU A 140 1.67 9.80 7.69
CA LEU A 140 2.63 8.70 7.61
C LEU A 140 3.75 9.03 8.63
N PRO A 141 4.07 8.13 9.59
CA PRO A 141 5.23 8.31 10.45
C PRO A 141 6.44 8.78 9.63
N THR A 142 7.17 9.79 10.09
CA THR A 142 8.31 10.37 9.35
C THR A 142 9.42 9.34 9.07
N THR A 143 9.45 8.23 9.81
CA THR A 143 10.26 7.05 9.51
C THR A 143 9.90 6.36 8.19
N LEU A 144 8.73 6.65 7.61
CA LEU A 144 8.22 6.07 6.37
C LEU A 144 8.40 6.97 5.14
N VAL A 145 8.92 8.19 5.31
CA VAL A 145 9.15 9.15 4.23
C VAL A 145 10.62 9.55 4.29
N SER A 146 11.51 8.76 3.68
CA SER A 146 12.90 9.17 3.52
C SER A 146 13.06 10.02 2.25
N PRO A 147 13.46 11.30 2.35
CA PRO A 147 13.77 12.17 1.22
C PRO A 147 15.22 11.93 0.76
N SER A 148 15.50 10.76 0.19
CA SER A 148 16.86 10.41 -0.25
C SER A 148 16.92 9.88 -1.68
N LEU A 149 16.09 10.43 -2.56
CA LEU A 149 16.19 10.31 -4.03
C LEU A 149 15.78 11.65 -4.67
N LEU A 150 16.65 12.64 -4.50
CA LEU A 150 16.92 13.70 -5.49
C LEU A 150 18.40 13.59 -5.85
#